data_AF-A0A2A2YDL8-F1
#
_entry.id   AF-A0A2A2YDL8-F1
#
_cell.length_a   1.000
_cell.length_b   1.000
_cell.length_c   1.000
_cell.angle_alpha   90.00
_cell.angle_beta   90.00
_cell.angle_gamma   90.00
#
_symmetry.space_group_name_H-M   'P 1'
#
loop_
_entity.id
_entity.type
_entity.pdbx_description
1 polymer ?
#
loop_
_entity_poly.entity_id
_entity_poly.type
_entity_poly.pdbx_seq_one_letter_code
_entity_poly.pdbx_strand_id
1 'polypeptide(L)'
;MKAIFQTSQFKRDFKRIKKRGKDLNKFKEVVSILAKSEALADRHHDHALIGEWSGSRDCHIEPDWILIYRVEGDSLFLERTGSHSDLFR
;
A
#
# COMPACT_ATOMS: atom_id res chain seq x y z
N MET A 1 3.34 -13.28 11.35
CA MET A 1 2.67 -12.54 10.26
C MET A 1 1.68 -11.58 10.88
N LYS A 2 1.73 -10.31 10.50
CA LYS A 2 0.82 -9.28 10.98
C LYS A 2 -0.60 -9.54 10.51
N ALA A 3 -1.58 -9.18 11.32
CA ALA A 3 -2.99 -9.18 10.92
C ALA A 3 -3.22 -8.06 9.89
N ILE A 4 -3.84 -8.39 8.76
CA ILE A 4 -4.04 -7.44 7.66
C ILE A 4 -5.45 -6.87 7.74
N PHE A 5 -5.55 -5.55 7.87
CA PHE A 5 -6.80 -4.80 7.85
C PHE A 5 -6.89 -3.95 6.59
N GLN A 6 -8.11 -3.76 6.10
CA GLN A 6 -8.38 -3.03 4.87
C GLN A 6 -9.49 -2.02 5.12
N THR A 7 -9.22 -0.75 4.81
CA THR A 7 -10.26 0.28 4.88
C THR A 7 -11.31 0.09 3.78
N SER A 8 -12.47 0.71 3.95
CA SER A 8 -13.51 0.69 2.90
C SER A 8 -13.04 1.42 1.63
N GLN A 9 -12.21 2.46 1.77
CA GLN A 9 -11.60 3.17 0.64
C GLN A 9 -10.62 2.27 -0.11
N PHE A 10 -9.71 1.60 0.60
CA PHE A 10 -8.78 0.65 0.00
C PHE A 10 -9.50 -0.42 -0.83
N LYS A 11 -10.62 -0.96 -0.33
CA LYS A 11 -11.39 -1.97 -1.08
C LYS A 11 -11.96 -1.42 -2.40
N ARG A 12 -12.37 -0.14 -2.44
CA ARG A 12 -12.84 0.52 -3.67
C ARG A 12 -11.69 0.75 -4.64
N ASP A 13 -10.58 1.26 -4.12
CA ASP A 13 -9.34 1.53 -4.84
C ASP A 13 -8.78 0.26 -5.49
N PHE A 14 -8.69 -0.82 -4.71
CA PHE A 14 -8.19 -2.12 -5.18
C PHE A 14 -9.06 -2.71 -6.29
N LYS A 15 -10.40 -2.54 -6.22
CA LYS A 15 -11.30 -2.93 -7.32
C LYS A 15 -11.01 -2.14 -8.60
N ARG A 16 -10.68 -0.85 -8.50
CA ARG A 16 -10.33 0.00 -9.65
C ARG A 16 -9.03 -0.47 -10.30
N ILE A 17 -7.99 -0.73 -9.49
CA ILE A 17 -6.72 -1.29 -9.93
C ILE A 17 -6.91 -2.65 -10.63
N LYS A 18 -7.71 -3.55 -10.03
CA LYS A 18 -8.06 -4.83 -10.64
C LYS A 18 -8.76 -4.65 -12.00
N LYS A 19 -9.69 -3.69 -12.10
CA LYS A 19 -10.39 -3.37 -13.35
C LYS A 19 -9.44 -2.82 -14.43
N ARG A 20 -8.36 -2.14 -14.02
CA ARG A 20 -7.30 -1.65 -14.93
C ARG A 20 -6.34 -2.74 -15.42
N GLY A 21 -6.52 -4.00 -14.99
CA GLY A 21 -5.70 -5.12 -15.45
C GLY A 21 -4.28 -5.14 -14.88
N LYS A 22 -4.04 -4.44 -13.76
CA LYS A 22 -2.75 -4.47 -13.06
C LYS A 22 -2.46 -5.85 -12.49
N ASP A 23 -1.18 -6.22 -12.45
CA ASP A 23 -0.75 -7.52 -11.92
C ASP A 23 -0.86 -7.57 -10.40
N LEU A 24 -1.88 -8.28 -9.91
CA LEU A 24 -2.16 -8.42 -8.49
C LEU A 24 -1.11 -9.26 -7.75
N ASN A 25 -0.25 -10.00 -8.45
CA ASN A 25 0.80 -10.78 -7.81
C ASN A 25 1.88 -9.86 -7.21
N LYS A 26 2.24 -8.78 -7.91
CA LYS A 26 3.17 -7.75 -7.38
C LYS A 26 2.65 -7.13 -6.10
N PHE A 27 1.35 -6.84 -6.05
CA PHE A 27 0.70 -6.36 -4.84
C PHE A 27 0.79 -7.37 -3.70
N LYS A 28 0.47 -8.64 -3.96
CA LYS A 28 0.51 -9.69 -2.94
C LYS A 28 1.92 -9.91 -2.39
N GLU A 29 2.94 -9.83 -3.24
CA GLU A 29 4.34 -9.94 -2.85
C GLU A 29 4.72 -8.83 -1.86
N VAL A 30 4.46 -7.57 -2.23
CA VAL A 30 4.72 -6.40 -1.36
C VAL A 30 3.98 -6.53 -0.03
N VAL A 31 2.69 -6.86 -0.05
CA VAL A 31 1.91 -7.04 1.20
C VAL A 31 2.42 -8.20 2.03
N SER A 32 2.91 -9.28 1.41
CA SER A 32 3.49 -10.41 2.14
C SER A 32 4.78 -10.01 2.87
N ILE A 33 5.67 -9.25 2.22
CA ILE A 33 6.90 -8.71 2.82
C ILE A 33 6.55 -7.82 4.02
N LEU A 34 5.61 -6.89 3.82
CA LEU A 34 5.13 -6.00 4.89
C LEU A 34 4.50 -6.77 6.06
N ALA A 35 3.69 -7.80 5.77
CA ALA A 35 3.07 -8.63 6.80
C ALA A 35 4.08 -9.49 7.58
N LYS A 36 5.28 -9.72 7.02
CA LYS A 36 6.38 -10.39 7.73
C LYS A 36 7.26 -9.44 8.53
N SER A 37 7.00 -8.13 8.48
CA SER A 37 7.88 -7.09 9.05
C SER A 37 9.25 -7.05 8.38
N GLU A 38 9.35 -7.50 7.13
CA GLU A 38 10.58 -7.42 6.34
C GLU A 38 10.68 -6.05 5.66
N ALA A 39 11.90 -5.56 5.47
CA ALA A 39 12.14 -4.30 4.77
C ALA A 39 11.84 -4.46 3.27
N LEU A 40 11.14 -3.49 2.69
CA LEU A 40 10.96 -3.42 1.25
C LEU A 40 12.28 -3.04 0.58
N ALA A 41 12.54 -3.61 -0.60
CA ALA A 41 13.67 -3.20 -1.42
C ALA A 41 13.53 -1.73 -1.86
N ASP A 42 14.65 -1.02 -2.02
CA ASP A 42 14.71 0.42 -2.34
C ASP A 42 13.89 0.82 -3.57
N ARG A 43 13.71 -0.10 -4.53
CA ARG A 43 12.86 0.08 -5.73
C ARG A 43 11.40 0.41 -5.42
N HIS A 44 10.94 0.06 -4.22
CA HIS A 44 9.58 0.35 -3.77
C HIS A 44 9.46 1.75 -3.16
N HIS A 45 10.55 2.53 -3.07
CA HIS A 45 10.53 3.91 -2.59
C HIS A 45 9.72 4.08 -1.29
N ASP A 46 9.86 3.13 -0.36
CA ASP A 46 9.09 3.15 0.89
C ASP A 46 9.52 4.36 1.74
N HIS A 47 8.58 5.27 1.99
CA HIS A 47 8.83 6.43 2.82
C HIS A 47 7.67 6.73 3.76
N ALA A 48 7.99 7.44 4.84
CA ALA A 48 6.98 7.90 5.78
C ALA A 48 6.27 9.13 5.20
N LEU A 49 4.94 9.11 5.24
CA LEU A 49 4.15 10.28 4.89
C LEU A 49 4.12 11.28 6.05
N ILE A 50 3.97 12.55 5.69
CA ILE A 50 3.91 13.68 6.63
C ILE A 50 2.54 14.38 6.57
N GLY A 51 2.26 15.25 7.54
CA GLY A 51 1.01 16.02 7.60
C GLY A 51 -0.17 15.18 8.08
N GLU A 52 -1.32 15.25 7.38
CA GLU A 52 -2.52 14.48 7.73
C GLU A 52 -2.33 12.96 7.67
N TRP A 53 -1.30 12.52 6.93
CA TRP A 53 -0.90 11.12 6.81
C TRP A 53 0.25 10.74 7.76
N SER A 54 0.55 11.58 8.75
CA SER A 54 1.57 11.31 9.76
C SER A 54 1.31 9.96 10.46
N GLY A 55 2.28 9.06 10.38
CA GLY A 55 2.19 7.68 10.89
C GLY A 55 1.84 6.64 9.82
N SER A 56 1.36 7.07 8.66
CA SER A 56 1.24 6.23 7.47
C SER A 56 2.53 6.27 6.64
N ARG A 57 2.71 5.26 5.81
CA ARG A 57 3.81 5.09 4.87
C ARG A 57 3.24 4.87 3.48
N ASP A 58 4.01 5.24 2.47
CA ASP A 58 3.69 4.94 1.09
C ASP A 58 4.83 4.16 0.43
N CYS A 59 4.44 3.21 -0.42
CA CYS A 59 5.38 2.47 -1.23
C CYS A 59 4.84 2.23 -2.64
N HIS A 60 5.75 2.16 -3.60
CA HIS A 60 5.49 1.96 -5.00
C HIS A 60 5.54 0.47 -5.32
N ILE A 61 4.40 -0.10 -5.71
CA ILE A 61 4.30 -1.44 -6.28
C ILE A 61 4.77 -1.41 -7.74
N GLU A 62 4.43 -0.33 -8.44
CA GLU A 62 4.94 0.03 -9.77
C GLU A 62 5.16 1.56 -9.81
N PRO A 63 5.86 2.10 -10.83
CA PRO A 63 6.09 3.54 -10.93
C PRO A 63 4.83 4.41 -10.84
N ASP A 64 3.68 3.92 -11.33
CA ASP A 64 2.38 4.59 -11.19
C ASP A 64 1.34 3.72 -10.45
N TRP A 65 1.81 2.99 -9.43
CA TRP A 65 0.94 2.25 -8.53
C TRP A 65 1.50 2.26 -7.11
N ILE A 66 0.82 3.01 -6.26
CA ILE A 66 1.22 3.27 -4.89
C ILE A 66 0.28 2.53 -3.94
N LEU A 67 0.82 2.09 -2.81
CA LEU A 67 0.12 1.59 -1.65
C LEU A 67 0.42 2.50 -0.47
N ILE A 68 -0.62 3.07 0.13
CA ILE A 68 -0.54 3.77 1.40
C ILE A 68 -0.96 2.80 2.49
N TYR A 69 -0.09 2.58 3.47
CA TYR A 69 -0.30 1.63 4.55
C TYR A 69 0.18 2.19 5.88
N ARG A 70 -0.32 1.60 6.96
CA ARG A 70 0.11 1.91 8.34
C ARG A 70 0.40 0.62 9.08
N VAL A 71 1.41 0.66 9.94
CA VAL A 71 1.76 -0.47 10.81
C VAL A 71 1.54 -0.04 12.25
N GLU A 72 0.70 -0.77 12.99
CA GLU A 72 0.48 -0.55 14.43
C GLU A 72 0.62 -1.89 15.16
N GLY A 73 1.68 -2.05 15.95
CA GLY A 73 2.00 -3.31 16.63
C GLY A 73 2.09 -4.48 15.63
N ASP A 74 1.24 -5.50 15.85
CA ASP A 74 1.13 -6.68 14.97
C ASP A 74 0.06 -6.55 13.88
N SER A 75 -0.38 -5.34 13.58
CA SER A 75 -1.40 -5.06 12.56
C SER A 75 -0.83 -4.25 11.40
N LEU A 76 -1.18 -4.65 10.18
CA LEU A 76 -0.91 -3.94 8.93
C LEU A 76 -2.23 -3.41 8.38
N PHE A 77 -2.39 -2.09 8.34
CA PHE A 77 -3.55 -1.41 7.80
C PHE A 77 -3.28 -0.94 6.38
N LEU A 78 -4.07 -1.43 5.42
CA LEU A 78 -4.04 -0.99 4.03
C LEU A 78 -5.05 0.15 3.88
N GLU A 79 -4.56 1.38 3.76
CA GLU A 79 -5.38 2.59 3.81
C GLU A 79 -5.91 2.99 2.43
N ARG A 80 -5.03 3.09 1.42
CA ARG A 80 -5.38 3.46 0.04
C ARG A 80 -4.43 2.81 -0.96
N THR A 81 -4.87 2.68 -2.21
CA THR A 81 -3.99 2.27 -3.32
C THR A 81 -4.43 2.91 -4.63
N GLY A 82 -3.53 3.17 -5.56
CA GLY A 82 -3.91 3.89 -6.77
C GLY A 82 -2.71 4.34 -7.58
N SER A 83 -2.98 4.99 -8.71
CA SER A 83 -1.98 5.82 -9.39
C SER A 83 -1.72 7.09 -8.58
N HIS A 84 -0.67 7.85 -8.92
CA HIS A 84 -0.44 9.17 -8.32
C HIS A 84 -1.68 10.07 -8.46
N SER A 85 -2.32 10.03 -9.63
CA SER A 85 -3.53 10.79 -9.94
C SER A 85 -4.78 10.37 -9.16
N ASP A 86 -4.85 9.12 -8.68
CA ASP A 86 -5.96 8.67 -7.82
C ASP A 86 -5.79 9.13 -6.37
N LEU A 87 -4.54 9.33 -5.93
CA LEU A 87 -4.18 9.51 -4.51
C LEU A 87 -3.90 10.96 -4.13
N PHE A 88 -3.22 11.73 -5.00
CA PHE A 88 -2.66 13.05 -4.69
C PHE A 88 -3.23 14.18 -5.57
N ARG A 89 -4.51 14.12 -5.91
CA ARG A 89 -5.18 15.17 -6.68
C ARG A 89 -5.64 16.31 -5.79
#